data_AF-D3CR39-F1
#
_entry.id   AF-D3CR39-F1
#
_cell.length_a   1.000
_cell.length_b   1.000
_cell.length_c   1.000
_cell.angle_alpha   90.00
_cell.angle_beta   90.00
_cell.angle_gamma   90.00
#
_symmetry.space_group_name_H-M   'P 1'
#
loop_
_entity.id
_entity.type
_entity.pdbx_description
1 polymer ?
#
loop_
_entity_poly.entity_id
_entity_poly.type
_entity_poly.pdbx_seq_one_letter_code
_entity_poly.pdbx_strand_id
1 'polypeptide(L)'
;MPDGVVDALADADRIGVPGEVRAAARRVCNWGRWGSEDELGTLNHISPASVARAGTLIRQGKMFSLSVPLDSYGPQGAGPVLEVV
;
A
#
# COMPACT_ATOMS: atom_id res chain seq x y z
N MET A 1 -15.02 13.72 7.54
CA MET A 1 -15.35 12.50 6.79
C MET A 1 -16.31 11.67 7.64
N PRO A 2 -17.37 11.07 7.07
CA PRO A 2 -18.20 10.08 7.78
C PRO A 2 -17.31 8.98 8.39
N ASP A 3 -17.75 8.33 9.47
CA ASP A 3 -16.99 7.36 10.27
C ASP A 3 -16.39 6.22 9.43
N GLY A 4 -15.26 6.44 8.77
CA GLY A 4 -15.05 5.84 7.44
C GLY A 4 -14.83 4.31 7.37
N VAL A 5 -14.85 3.61 8.50
CA VAL A 5 -15.00 2.14 8.53
C VAL A 5 -16.36 1.70 7.97
N VAL A 6 -17.45 2.44 8.27
CA VAL A 6 -18.79 2.01 7.84
C VAL A 6 -19.01 2.21 6.35
N ASP A 7 -18.45 3.26 5.73
CA ASP A 7 -18.64 3.53 4.30
C ASP A 7 -17.77 2.64 3.40
N ALA A 8 -16.48 2.46 3.73
CA ALA A 8 -15.58 1.64 2.92
C ALA A 8 -16.00 0.15 2.87
N LEU A 9 -16.63 -0.35 3.94
CA LEU A 9 -17.14 -1.73 4.00
C LEU A 9 -18.56 -1.87 3.45
N ALA A 10 -19.35 -0.79 3.42
CA ALA A 10 -20.61 -0.76 2.69
C ALA A 10 -20.37 -0.82 1.17
N ASP A 11 -19.31 -0.17 0.67
CA ASP A 11 -18.90 -0.30 -0.73
C ASP A 11 -18.43 -1.72 -1.09
N ALA A 12 -17.90 -2.48 -0.13
CA ALA A 12 -17.51 -3.87 -0.32
C ALA A 12 -18.70 -4.79 -0.68
N ASP A 13 -19.93 -4.41 -0.32
CA ASP A 13 -21.15 -5.12 -0.75
C ASP A 13 -21.42 -4.92 -2.25
N ARG A 14 -21.10 -3.74 -2.81
CA ARG A 14 -21.28 -3.44 -4.24
C ARG A 14 -20.34 -4.25 -5.14
N ILE A 15 -19.16 -4.63 -4.61
CA ILE A 15 -18.16 -5.43 -5.33
C ILE A 15 -18.19 -6.92 -4.95
N GLY A 16 -19.20 -7.37 -4.20
CA GLY A 16 -19.42 -8.80 -3.92
C GLY A 16 -18.39 -9.44 -2.98
N VAL A 17 -17.75 -8.68 -2.10
CA VAL A 17 -16.77 -9.24 -1.14
C VAL A 17 -17.47 -10.21 -0.19
N PRO A 18 -16.90 -11.40 0.12
CA PRO A 18 -17.50 -12.31 1.10
C PRO A 18 -17.62 -11.70 2.51
N GLY A 19 -18.67 -12.07 3.25
CA GLY A 19 -18.94 -11.50 4.58
C GLY A 19 -17.85 -11.77 5.63
N GLU A 20 -17.20 -12.92 5.53
CA GLU A 20 -16.03 -13.28 6.35
C GLU A 20 -14.83 -12.37 6.12
N VAL A 21 -14.60 -11.94 4.86
CA VAL A 21 -13.54 -11.01 4.50
C VAL A 21 -13.84 -9.62 5.08
N ARG A 22 -15.09 -9.16 5.01
CA ARG A 22 -15.50 -7.91 5.70
C ARG A 22 -15.32 -7.99 7.21
N ALA A 23 -15.70 -9.10 7.83
CA ALA A 23 -15.54 -9.32 9.26
C ALA A 23 -14.06 -9.37 9.67
N ALA A 24 -13.20 -9.95 8.83
CA ALA A 24 -11.75 -9.91 9.01
C ALA A 24 -11.22 -8.48 8.89
N ALA A 25 -11.59 -7.75 7.83
CA ALA A 25 -11.17 -6.37 7.60
C ALA A 25 -11.51 -5.46 8.78
N ARG A 26 -12.73 -5.53 9.33
CA ARG A 26 -13.12 -4.77 10.55
C ARG A 26 -12.19 -5.03 11.73
N ARG A 27 -11.75 -6.28 11.91
CA ARG A 27 -10.90 -6.68 13.05
C ARG A 27 -9.45 -6.25 12.90
N VAL A 28 -8.94 -6.12 11.67
CA VAL A 28 -7.49 -5.92 11.43
C VAL A 28 -7.15 -4.59 10.77
N CYS A 29 -8.12 -3.71 10.55
CA CYS A 29 -7.89 -2.41 9.95
C CYS A 29 -7.28 -1.41 10.95
N ASN A 30 -6.64 -0.36 10.43
CA ASN A 30 -6.01 0.71 11.22
C ASN A 30 -6.86 2.01 11.28
N TRP A 31 -8.14 1.97 10.91
CA TRP A 31 -8.97 3.18 10.89
C TRP A 31 -9.07 3.82 12.28
N GLY A 32 -8.94 5.14 12.33
CA GLY A 32 -8.98 5.92 13.56
C GLY A 32 -7.78 5.75 14.48
N ARG A 33 -6.82 4.86 14.15
CA ARG A 33 -5.64 4.58 14.99
C ARG A 33 -4.79 5.81 15.29
N TRP A 34 -4.73 6.76 14.35
CA TRP A 34 -3.94 8.00 14.45
C TRP A 34 -4.80 9.26 14.48
N GLY A 35 -6.11 9.12 14.67
CA GLY A 35 -7.08 10.22 14.62
C GLY A 35 -8.02 10.11 13.43
N SER A 36 -9.17 10.77 13.54
CA SER A 36 -10.23 10.77 12.52
C SER A 36 -9.88 11.58 11.27
N GLU A 37 -8.87 12.45 11.37
CA GLU A 37 -8.39 13.32 10.29
C GLU A 37 -7.02 12.85 9.75
N ASP A 38 -6.56 11.66 10.14
CA ASP A 38 -5.30 11.11 9.65
C ASP A 38 -5.39 10.71 8.17
N GLU A 39 -4.45 11.22 7.37
CA GLU A 39 -4.29 10.89 5.95
C GLU A 39 -3.01 10.09 5.66
N LEU A 40 -2.15 9.87 6.68
CA LEU A 40 -0.85 9.21 6.51
C LEU A 40 -0.91 7.69 6.70
N GLY A 41 -1.82 7.20 7.55
CA GLY A 41 -1.98 5.78 7.83
C GLY A 41 -0.70 5.14 8.37
N THR A 42 -0.29 4.01 7.80
CA THR A 42 0.87 3.25 8.30
C THR A 42 2.20 3.99 8.21
N LEU A 43 2.29 5.08 7.42
CA LEU A 43 3.47 5.94 7.41
C LEU A 43 3.75 6.60 8.77
N ASN A 44 2.74 6.74 9.63
CA ASN A 44 2.91 7.21 11.01
C ASN A 44 3.83 6.32 11.85
N HIS A 45 4.14 5.09 11.41
CA HIS A 45 5.16 4.26 12.07
C HIS A 45 6.60 4.71 11.81
N ILE A 46 6.84 5.52 10.77
CA ILE A 46 8.16 6.02 10.41
C ILE A 46 8.38 7.33 11.18
N SER A 47 9.28 7.28 12.16
CA SER A 47 9.68 8.43 12.98
C SER A 47 11.11 8.91 12.67
N PRO A 48 11.49 10.13 13.07
CA PRO A 48 12.88 10.58 12.98
C PRO A 48 13.86 9.62 13.66
N ALA A 49 13.46 9.02 14.77
CA ALA A 49 14.26 8.02 15.48
C ALA A 49 14.43 6.72 14.68
N SER A 50 13.39 6.23 13.98
CA SER A 50 13.56 5.05 13.11
C SER A 50 14.45 5.34 11.91
N VAL A 51 14.39 6.55 11.35
CA VAL A 51 15.27 6.99 10.26
C VAL A 51 16.73 7.03 10.74
N ALA A 52 17.00 7.65 11.89
CA ALA A 52 18.34 7.68 12.48
C ALA A 52 18.88 6.27 12.75
N ARG A 53 18.07 5.36 13.31
CA ARG A 53 18.44 3.96 13.51
C ARG A 53 18.77 3.26 12.19
N ALA A 54 17.94 3.43 11.15
CA ALA A 54 18.19 2.84 9.83
C ALA A 54 19.52 3.35 9.23
N GLY A 55 19.86 4.62 9.42
CA GLY A 55 21.15 5.18 8.99
C GLY A 55 22.36 4.43 9.58
N THR A 56 22.26 3.92 10.81
CA THR A 56 23.35 3.15 11.44
C THR A 56 23.62 1.79 10.78
N LEU A 57 22.72 1.31 9.90
CA LEU A 57 22.92 0.06 9.15
C LEU A 57 23.89 0.23 7.98
N ILE A 58 24.16 1.45 7.53
CA ILE A 58 25.08 1.74 6.43
C ILE A 58 26.51 1.53 6.91
N ARG A 59 27.21 0.52 6.35
CA ARG A 59 28.62 0.21 6.69
C ARG A 59 29.59 0.38 5.53
N GLN A 60 29.17 0.03 4.31
CA GLN A 60 30.03 0.01 3.12
C GLN A 60 29.66 1.06 2.07
N GLY A 61 28.55 1.78 2.25
CA GLY A 61 28.08 2.78 1.28
C GLY A 61 27.66 2.19 -0.08
N LYS A 62 27.45 0.88 -0.20
CA LYS A 62 26.98 0.23 -1.43
C LYS A 62 25.51 0.57 -1.68
N MET A 63 25.18 0.89 -2.93
CA MET A 63 23.82 1.20 -3.37
C MET A 63 23.37 0.18 -4.41
N PHE A 64 22.15 -0.33 -4.25
CA PHE A 64 21.50 -1.25 -5.19
C PHE A 64 20.17 -0.63 -5.60
N SER A 65 19.95 -0.46 -6.91
CA SER A 65 18.64 -0.04 -7.42
C SER A 65 17.65 -1.20 -7.26
N LEU A 66 16.50 -0.94 -6.63
CA LEU A 66 15.40 -1.91 -6.50
C LEU A 66 14.29 -1.68 -7.55
N SER A 67 14.53 -0.76 -8.48
CA SER A 67 13.60 -0.47 -9.58
C SER A 67 13.85 -1.42 -10.75
N VAL A 68 12.77 -1.81 -11.42
CA VAL A 68 12.85 -2.37 -12.77
C VAL A 68 13.02 -1.23 -13.79
N PRO A 69 13.63 -1.48 -14.97
CA PRO A 69 13.60 -0.53 -16.07
C PRO A 69 12.17 -0.11 -16.40
N LEU A 70 11.96 1.19 -16.64
CA LEU A 70 10.68 1.71 -17.08
C LEU A 70 10.65 1.72 -18.60
N ASP A 71 10.16 0.65 -19.20
CA ASP A 71 10.03 0.47 -20.65
C ASP A 71 8.79 -0.37 -21.02
N SER A 72 8.58 -0.56 -22.32
CA SER A 72 7.44 -1.33 -22.87
C SER A 72 7.51 -2.84 -22.60
N TYR A 73 8.63 -3.34 -22.12
CA TYR A 73 8.86 -4.76 -21.82
C TYR A 73 8.69 -5.06 -20.33
N GLY A 74 8.41 -4.05 -19.51
CA GLY A 74 8.05 -4.21 -18.10
C GLY A 74 6.73 -4.96 -17.93
N PRO A 75 6.45 -5.53 -16.74
CA PRO A 75 5.21 -6.27 -16.46
C PRO A 75 3.94 -5.42 -16.54
N GLN A 76 4.08 -4.09 -16.68
CA GLN A 76 2.99 -3.14 -16.92
C GLN A 76 2.66 -2.97 -18.41
N GLY A 77 3.55 -3.39 -19.32
CA GLY A 77 3.32 -3.37 -20.76
C GLY A 77 2.31 -4.43 -21.17
N ALA A 78 1.29 -4.03 -21.95
CA ALA A 78 0.65 -4.97 -22.85
C ALA A 78 1.78 -5.58 -23.68
N GLY A 79 2.01 -6.90 -23.56
CA GLY A 79 3.05 -7.59 -24.33
C GLY A 79 2.97 -7.21 -25.82
N PRO A 80 4.04 -7.42 -26.60
CA PRO A 80 4.05 -7.01 -28.00
C PRO A 80 2.74 -7.42 -28.67
N VAL A 81 2.02 -6.45 -29.23
CA VAL A 81 0.96 -6.73 -30.18
C VAL A 81 1.65 -7.47 -31.31
N LEU A 82 1.54 -8.80 -31.31
CA LEU A 82 1.88 -9.59 -32.47
C LEU A 82 0.90 -9.14 -33.55
N GLU A 83 1.33 -8.20 -34.41
CA GLU A 83 0.73 -8.09 -35.73
C GLU A 83 0.99 -9.43 -36.41
N VAL A 84 -0.04 -10.27 -36.42
CA VAL A 84 -0.10 -11.43 -37.28
C VAL A 84 -0.22 -10.89 -38.69
N VAL A 85 0.91 -10.74 -39.37
CA VAL A 85 0.98 -10.60 -40.82
C VAL A 85 0.70 -11.96 -41.46
#